data_AF-A0A6I9Z4C2-F1
#
_entry.id   AF-A0A6I9Z4C2-F1
#
_cell.length_a   1.000
_cell.length_b   1.000
_cell.length_c   1.000
_cell.angle_alpha   90.00
_cell.angle_beta   90.00
_cell.angle_gamma   90.00
#
_symmetry.space_group_name_H-M   'P 1'
#
loop_
_entity.id
_entity.type
_entity.pdbx_description
1 polymer ?
#
loop_
_entity_poly.entity_id
_entity_poly.type
_entity_poly.pdbx_seq_one_letter_code
_entity_poly.pdbx_strand_id
1 'polypeptide(L)'
;MGAPSFAAPSTVMPSNLGGPLGGGLGDLFDLAGGVSNLSGSHVAPKTVWLPAVKAKGLEISGTFSRRAGSLSMDLTLSNKALQVMSDFAIQFNRNSFGLAPAAPLQVHTPLAPNQNVEISLPLNTVGSVMKMDPLNNLQVAVKNNIDVFYFSTLYPLYILFVEDGKMERQTFLATWKDIPNENEAQFQIKDCPLSADAASSKLQGNNIFTIAKRNVEGQDMLYQSLKLTNGICILAELRIQPGSLNFTLSLKCRAPEVTQHVFQAYETILKN
;
A
#
# COMPACT_ATOMS: atom_id res chain seq x y z
N MET A 1 49.30 30.14 54.13
CA MET A 1 50.55 29.44 53.79
C MET A 1 50.13 28.06 53.33
N GLY A 2 50.25 27.65 52.07
CA GLY A 2 51.43 27.65 51.21
C GLY A 2 51.54 26.20 50.71
N ALA A 3 51.12 25.95 49.47
CA ALA A 3 51.49 24.75 48.69
C ALA A 3 53.04 24.73 48.54
N PRO A 4 53.74 23.64 48.11
CA PRO A 4 53.31 22.65 47.12
C PRO A 4 53.90 21.22 47.31
N SER A 5 53.59 20.27 46.41
CA SER A 5 54.62 19.56 45.60
C SER A 5 53.99 18.53 44.64
N PHE A 6 54.64 18.36 43.50
CA PHE A 6 54.26 17.58 42.32
C PHE A 6 54.77 16.13 42.36
N ALA A 7 54.07 15.20 41.70
CA ALA A 7 54.65 13.97 41.15
C ALA A 7 53.80 13.40 39.98
N ALA A 8 54.47 12.69 39.08
CA ALA A 8 54.20 12.50 37.64
C ALA A 8 53.26 11.30 37.29
N PRO A 9 52.91 11.09 35.99
CA PRO A 9 51.79 10.26 35.56
C PRO A 9 52.16 8.78 35.42
N SER A 10 51.19 7.89 35.65
CA SER A 10 51.33 6.45 35.40
C SER A 10 50.52 6.03 34.19
N THR A 11 51.23 5.56 33.18
CA THR A 11 50.75 4.89 31.97
C THR A 11 50.22 3.50 32.30
N VAL A 12 48.98 3.22 31.89
CA VAL A 12 48.46 1.86 31.85
C VAL A 12 47.99 1.59 30.42
N MET A 13 48.78 0.80 29.69
CA MET A 13 48.37 0.16 28.45
C MET A 13 47.55 -1.09 28.79
N PRO A 14 46.45 -1.36 28.08
CA PRO A 14 46.02 -2.73 27.87
C PRO A 14 46.47 -3.25 26.51
N SER A 15 46.99 -4.46 26.57
CA SER A 15 47.50 -5.29 25.49
C SER A 15 46.45 -5.65 24.45
N ASN A 16 46.92 -5.72 23.22
CA ASN A 16 46.28 -6.21 22.00
C ASN A 16 45.70 -7.63 22.13
N LEU A 17 44.50 -7.86 21.60
CA LEU A 17 44.05 -9.18 21.12
C LEU A 17 43.04 -8.96 19.99
N GLY A 18 43.53 -9.12 18.75
CA GLY A 18 42.69 -9.18 17.57
C GLY A 18 41.78 -10.41 17.58
N GLY A 19 40.54 -10.20 17.15
CA GLY A 19 39.54 -11.22 16.82
C GLY A 19 38.63 -10.67 15.71
N PRO A 20 38.05 -11.53 14.86
CA PRO A 20 37.83 -11.22 13.44
C PRO A 20 36.69 -10.23 13.19
N LEU A 21 36.89 -9.38 12.19
CA LEU A 21 35.86 -8.65 11.45
C LEU A 21 34.88 -9.66 10.80
N GLY A 22 33.90 -10.12 11.56
CA GLY A 22 32.75 -10.86 11.08
C GLY A 22 31.54 -9.93 11.02
N GLY A 23 31.39 -9.18 9.92
CA GLY A 23 30.21 -8.37 9.61
C GLY A 23 28.97 -9.23 9.41
N GLY A 24 28.43 -9.73 10.52
CA GLY A 24 27.26 -10.59 10.56
C GLY A 24 25.98 -9.78 10.52
N LEU A 25 25.11 -10.16 9.59
CA LEU A 25 23.73 -9.66 9.45
C LEU A 25 22.84 -9.93 10.68
N GLY A 26 23.39 -10.32 11.83
CA GLY A 26 22.65 -10.56 13.06
C GLY A 26 22.50 -9.31 13.92
N ASP A 27 23.56 -8.49 14.00
CA ASP A 27 23.73 -7.49 15.08
C ASP A 27 23.14 -6.10 14.78
N LEU A 28 22.81 -5.82 13.51
CA LEU A 28 22.24 -4.53 13.09
C LEU A 28 20.75 -4.36 13.44
N PHE A 29 20.12 -5.40 13.98
CA PHE A 29 18.68 -5.54 13.96
C PHE A 29 17.96 -5.19 15.27
N ASP A 30 18.70 -4.82 16.32
CA ASP A 30 18.17 -4.62 17.66
C ASP A 30 17.84 -3.14 18.00
N LEU A 31 18.15 -2.18 17.12
CA LEU A 31 18.13 -0.74 17.48
C LEU A 31 16.94 0.08 16.95
N ALA A 32 15.97 -0.50 16.23
CA ALA A 32 14.96 0.28 15.48
C ALA A 32 13.50 0.14 15.99
N GLY A 33 13.28 -0.31 17.24
CA GLY A 33 11.95 -0.50 17.81
C GLY A 33 11.34 0.77 18.43
N GLY A 34 11.01 1.78 17.60
CA GLY A 34 10.32 3.00 18.04
C GLY A 34 8.92 3.13 17.45
N VAL A 35 7.92 3.14 18.34
CA VAL A 35 6.47 3.33 18.12
C VAL A 35 6.09 4.33 17.01
N SER A 36 5.39 3.85 15.98
CA SER A 36 4.84 4.66 14.88
C SER A 36 3.38 5.06 15.13
N ASN A 37 3.09 6.36 15.10
CA ASN A 37 1.74 6.90 14.99
C ASN A 37 1.02 6.27 13.78
N LEU A 38 -0.17 5.72 13.99
CA LEU A 38 -1.00 5.08 12.95
C LEU A 38 -1.63 6.14 12.03
N SER A 39 -0.83 6.70 11.12
CA SER A 39 -1.36 7.34 9.91
C SER A 39 -2.05 6.26 9.06
N GLY A 40 -3.33 6.46 8.77
CA GLY A 40 -4.12 5.52 7.95
C GLY A 40 -3.55 5.36 6.54
N SER A 41 -3.97 4.28 5.85
CA SER A 41 -3.60 4.03 4.45
C SER A 41 -3.97 5.24 3.57
N HIS A 42 -3.14 5.50 2.56
CA HIS A 42 -3.40 6.51 1.55
C HIS A 42 -4.77 6.27 0.88
N VAL A 43 -5.52 7.34 0.68
CA VAL A 43 -6.82 7.33 0.01
C VAL A 43 -6.77 8.33 -1.14
N ALA A 44 -6.95 7.84 -2.37
CA ALA A 44 -7.02 8.70 -3.54
C ALA A 44 -8.28 9.60 -3.49
N PRO A 45 -8.25 10.81 -4.08
CA PRO A 45 -9.44 11.64 -4.23
C PRO A 45 -10.55 10.93 -5.02
N LYS A 46 -11.82 11.26 -4.74
CA LYS A 46 -12.95 10.74 -5.51
C LYS A 46 -12.86 11.20 -6.97
N THR A 47 -13.09 10.28 -7.91
CA THR A 47 -13.18 10.58 -9.35
C THR A 47 -14.54 10.16 -9.90
N VAL A 48 -15.00 10.81 -10.96
CA VAL A 48 -16.29 10.46 -11.60
C VAL A 48 -16.14 9.12 -12.32
N TRP A 49 -16.87 8.10 -11.88
CA TRP A 49 -16.89 6.76 -12.50
C TRP A 49 -18.06 6.58 -13.46
N LEU A 50 -19.20 7.18 -13.14
CA LEU A 50 -20.38 7.18 -13.99
C LEU A 50 -20.88 8.61 -14.18
N PRO A 51 -20.63 9.23 -15.35
CA PRO A 51 -21.12 10.57 -15.65
C PRO A 51 -22.65 10.59 -15.81
N ALA A 52 -23.31 11.66 -15.32
CA ALA A 52 -24.77 11.84 -15.40
C ALA A 52 -25.36 11.60 -16.80
N VAL A 53 -24.66 12.06 -17.84
CA VAL A 53 -25.09 11.93 -19.24
C VAL A 53 -25.21 10.48 -19.71
N LYS A 54 -24.50 9.55 -19.06
CA LYS A 54 -24.54 8.10 -19.38
C LYS A 54 -25.55 7.33 -18.52
N ALA A 55 -26.16 7.97 -17.53
CA ALA A 55 -26.99 7.30 -16.54
C ALA A 55 -28.26 8.10 -16.20
N LYS A 56 -28.87 8.71 -17.23
CA LYS A 56 -30.16 9.42 -17.14
C LYS A 56 -30.19 10.43 -15.96
N GLY A 57 -29.09 11.13 -15.74
CA GLY A 57 -28.92 12.15 -14.70
C GLY A 57 -28.29 11.66 -13.40
N LEU A 58 -28.09 10.35 -13.18
CA LEU A 58 -27.34 9.86 -12.02
C LEU A 58 -25.83 10.00 -12.27
N GLU A 59 -25.13 10.77 -11.44
CA GLU A 59 -23.67 10.80 -11.43
C GLU A 59 -23.13 10.04 -10.22
N ILE A 60 -22.11 9.21 -10.44
CA ILE A 60 -21.41 8.48 -9.39
C ILE A 60 -19.94 8.86 -9.42
N SER A 61 -19.48 9.45 -8.32
CA SER A 61 -18.06 9.65 -8.05
C SER A 61 -17.63 8.73 -6.92
N GLY A 62 -16.39 8.22 -6.96
CA GLY A 62 -15.94 7.30 -5.93
C GLY A 62 -14.44 7.22 -5.75
N THR A 63 -14.06 6.63 -4.61
CA THR A 63 -12.71 6.18 -4.28
C THR A 63 -12.77 4.88 -3.49
N PHE A 64 -11.61 4.28 -3.23
CA PHE A 64 -11.48 3.12 -2.36
C PHE A 64 -10.62 3.46 -1.17
N SER A 65 -10.96 2.90 -0.01
CA SER A 65 -10.18 3.10 1.20
C SER A 65 -10.02 1.80 1.99
N ARG A 66 -8.88 1.69 2.69
CA ARG A 66 -8.64 0.67 3.72
C ARG A 66 -8.40 1.39 5.04
N ARG A 67 -9.22 1.13 6.06
CA ARG A 67 -9.10 1.73 7.39
C ARG A 67 -9.17 0.64 8.44
N ALA A 68 -8.09 0.46 9.20
CA ALA A 68 -8.00 -0.54 10.28
C ALA A 68 -8.50 -1.93 9.86
N GLY A 69 -8.03 -2.45 8.72
CA GLY A 69 -8.46 -3.74 8.19
C GLY A 69 -9.76 -3.73 7.37
N SER A 70 -10.61 -2.71 7.52
CA SER A 70 -11.88 -2.61 6.80
C SER A 70 -11.68 -2.01 5.41
N LEU A 71 -12.22 -2.69 4.39
CA LEU A 71 -12.27 -2.22 3.01
C LEU A 71 -13.57 -1.47 2.76
N SER A 72 -13.51 -0.33 2.07
CA SER A 72 -14.69 0.43 1.68
C SER A 72 -14.59 0.97 0.26
N MET A 73 -15.73 1.06 -0.41
CA MET A 73 -15.95 1.89 -1.61
C MET A 73 -16.70 3.14 -1.17
N ASP A 74 -16.01 4.28 -1.17
CA ASP A 74 -16.55 5.57 -0.74
C ASP A 74 -17.13 6.29 -1.95
N LEU A 75 -18.45 6.46 -1.97
CA LEU A 75 -19.23 6.97 -3.10
C LEU A 75 -19.84 8.35 -2.79
N THR A 76 -20.05 9.13 -3.85
CA THR A 76 -20.97 10.26 -3.88
C THR A 76 -21.94 10.03 -5.04
N LEU A 77 -23.22 9.85 -4.73
CA LEU A 77 -24.29 9.78 -5.72
C LEU A 77 -24.90 11.17 -5.87
N SER A 78 -24.96 11.70 -7.08
CA SER A 78 -25.57 13.01 -7.36
C SER A 78 -26.69 12.86 -8.37
N ASN A 79 -27.88 13.33 -8.04
CA ASN A 79 -29.02 13.35 -8.96
C ASN A 79 -29.05 14.67 -9.72
N LYS A 80 -28.65 14.64 -10.99
CA LYS A 80 -28.73 15.77 -11.93
C LYS A 80 -29.96 15.68 -12.87
N ALA A 81 -30.88 14.75 -12.61
CA ALA A 81 -32.14 14.66 -13.32
C ALA A 81 -33.21 15.57 -12.66
N LEU A 82 -34.38 15.64 -13.30
CA LEU A 82 -35.56 16.35 -12.78
C LEU A 82 -36.51 15.44 -11.99
N GLN A 83 -36.24 14.14 -11.92
CA GLN A 83 -37.06 13.15 -11.21
C GLN A 83 -36.32 12.59 -9.98
N VAL A 84 -37.08 12.18 -8.96
CA VAL A 84 -36.53 11.55 -7.75
C VAL A 84 -35.99 10.16 -8.07
N MET A 85 -34.84 9.81 -7.50
CA MET A 85 -34.23 8.49 -7.61
C MET A 85 -34.35 7.72 -6.29
N SER A 86 -34.82 6.48 -6.35
CA SER A 86 -34.99 5.56 -5.22
C SER A 86 -34.54 4.15 -5.58
N ASP A 87 -34.71 3.19 -4.66
CA ASP A 87 -34.51 1.76 -4.91
C ASP A 87 -33.10 1.42 -5.40
N PHE A 88 -32.12 2.08 -4.80
CA PHE A 88 -30.71 1.91 -5.14
C PHE A 88 -30.21 0.51 -4.74
N ALA A 89 -29.53 -0.15 -5.68
CA ALA A 89 -28.83 -1.40 -5.44
C ALA A 89 -27.52 -1.41 -6.21
N ILE A 90 -26.53 -2.16 -5.72
CA ILE A 90 -25.22 -2.31 -6.34
C ILE A 90 -24.81 -3.77 -6.40
N GLN A 91 -24.17 -4.14 -7.50
CA GLN A 91 -23.60 -5.46 -7.68
C GLN A 91 -22.28 -5.35 -8.44
N PHE A 92 -21.30 -6.15 -8.04
CA PHE A 92 -20.04 -6.27 -8.77
C PHE A 92 -20.06 -7.54 -9.63
N ASN A 93 -19.45 -7.48 -10.81
CA ASN A 93 -19.12 -8.69 -11.54
C ASN A 93 -18.00 -9.47 -10.81
N ARG A 94 -17.80 -10.73 -11.19
CA ARG A 94 -16.61 -11.50 -10.76
C ARG A 94 -15.34 -10.72 -11.11
N ASN A 95 -14.35 -10.75 -10.24
CA ASN A 95 -13.12 -9.98 -10.40
C ASN A 95 -11.91 -10.71 -9.78
N SER A 96 -10.70 -10.20 -10.04
CA SER A 96 -9.45 -10.94 -9.78
C SER A 96 -9.19 -11.27 -8.31
N PHE A 97 -9.72 -10.47 -7.37
CA PHE A 97 -9.49 -10.64 -5.93
C PHE A 97 -10.78 -10.89 -5.14
N GLY A 98 -11.87 -11.26 -5.82
CA GLY A 98 -13.13 -11.60 -5.16
C GLY A 98 -13.75 -10.43 -4.40
N LEU A 99 -13.50 -9.18 -4.82
CA LEU A 99 -14.12 -8.01 -4.20
C LEU A 99 -15.65 -8.08 -4.35
N ALA A 100 -16.35 -7.91 -3.24
CA ALA A 100 -17.81 -7.85 -3.21
C ALA A 100 -18.31 -6.87 -2.16
N PRO A 101 -19.49 -6.26 -2.34
CA PRO A 101 -20.16 -5.52 -1.27
C PRO A 101 -20.41 -6.43 -0.06
N ALA A 102 -20.03 -5.99 1.14
CA ALA A 102 -20.28 -6.70 2.39
C ALA A 102 -21.65 -6.34 3.01
N ALA A 103 -22.31 -5.32 2.48
CA ALA A 103 -23.66 -4.91 2.86
C ALA A 103 -24.40 -4.34 1.63
N PRO A 104 -25.75 -4.26 1.66
CA PRO A 104 -26.51 -3.54 0.64
C PRO A 104 -26.15 -2.06 0.58
N LEU A 105 -26.32 -1.42 -0.58
CA LEU A 105 -26.13 0.03 -0.74
C LEU A 105 -27.20 0.79 0.05
N GLN A 106 -26.80 1.43 1.16
CA GLN A 106 -27.73 2.13 2.05
C GLN A 106 -27.99 3.56 1.56
N VAL A 107 -29.07 3.76 0.81
CA VAL A 107 -29.60 5.08 0.46
C VAL A 107 -30.92 5.29 1.22
N HIS A 108 -30.84 5.85 2.42
CA HIS A 108 -31.98 5.89 3.36
C HIS A 108 -33.14 6.79 2.90
N THR A 109 -32.84 7.84 2.14
CA THR A 109 -33.84 8.78 1.63
C THR A 109 -33.78 8.83 0.12
N PRO A 110 -34.93 8.83 -0.59
CA PRO A 110 -34.95 9.06 -2.02
C PRO A 110 -34.19 10.32 -2.41
N LEU A 111 -33.33 10.22 -3.43
CA LEU A 111 -32.45 11.28 -3.86
C LEU A 111 -33.21 12.23 -4.80
N ALA A 112 -33.60 13.39 -4.27
CA ALA A 112 -34.33 14.41 -5.02
C ALA A 112 -33.46 15.10 -6.10
N PRO A 113 -34.06 15.79 -7.09
CA PRO A 113 -33.33 16.57 -8.08
C PRO A 113 -32.31 17.53 -7.46
N ASN A 114 -31.11 17.59 -8.03
CA ASN A 114 -29.96 18.39 -7.60
C ASN A 114 -29.43 18.08 -6.19
N GLN A 115 -29.82 16.95 -5.59
CA GLN A 115 -29.26 16.47 -4.32
C GLN A 115 -28.09 15.52 -4.54
N ASN A 116 -27.23 15.44 -3.53
CA ASN A 116 -26.17 14.43 -3.43
C ASN A 116 -26.28 13.66 -2.11
N VAL A 117 -25.70 12.47 -2.09
CA VAL A 117 -25.54 11.66 -0.88
C VAL A 117 -24.16 11.01 -0.90
N GLU A 118 -23.49 11.03 0.24
CA GLU A 118 -22.23 10.33 0.46
C GLU A 118 -22.49 9.00 1.16
N ILE A 119 -21.84 7.94 0.67
CA ILE A 119 -22.04 6.57 1.17
C ILE A 119 -20.68 5.90 1.28
N SER A 120 -20.42 5.23 2.40
CA SER A 120 -19.30 4.30 2.52
C SER A 120 -19.84 2.88 2.45
N LEU A 121 -19.62 2.21 1.31
CA LEU A 121 -20.05 0.83 1.10
C LEU A 121 -18.95 -0.12 1.60
N PRO A 122 -19.17 -0.89 2.68
CA PRO A 122 -18.18 -1.85 3.15
C PRO A 122 -17.98 -2.95 2.12
N LEU A 123 -16.74 -3.38 1.92
CA LEU A 123 -16.34 -4.43 0.98
C LEU A 123 -15.68 -5.60 1.72
N ASN A 124 -15.68 -6.76 1.08
CA ASN A 124 -14.89 -7.93 1.46
C ASN A 124 -14.24 -8.53 0.21
N THR A 125 -13.40 -9.55 0.40
CA THR A 125 -12.72 -10.28 -0.68
C THR A 125 -13.11 -11.76 -0.70
N VAL A 126 -14.36 -12.09 -0.34
CA VAL A 126 -14.90 -13.46 -0.33
C VAL A 126 -15.88 -13.72 -1.48
N GLY A 127 -15.98 -12.77 -2.42
CA GLY A 127 -16.79 -12.89 -3.62
C GLY A 127 -16.20 -13.85 -4.66
N SER A 128 -16.96 -14.07 -5.73
CA SER A 128 -16.54 -14.94 -6.83
C SER A 128 -15.35 -14.36 -7.60
N VAL A 129 -14.33 -15.20 -7.80
CA VAL A 129 -13.08 -14.81 -8.47
C VAL A 129 -13.14 -15.09 -9.96
N MET A 130 -12.70 -14.13 -10.77
CA MET A 130 -12.43 -14.28 -12.19
C MET A 130 -11.31 -13.32 -12.56
N LYS A 131 -10.22 -13.83 -13.15
CA LYS A 131 -9.09 -12.98 -13.55
C LYS A 131 -9.56 -11.95 -14.58
N MET A 132 -9.33 -10.69 -14.28
CA MET A 132 -9.65 -9.55 -15.15
C MET A 132 -8.39 -9.07 -15.89
N ASP A 133 -8.61 -8.34 -16.97
CA ASP A 133 -7.58 -7.57 -17.67
C ASP A 133 -8.09 -6.13 -17.88
N PRO A 134 -7.45 -5.10 -17.28
CA PRO A 134 -6.33 -5.19 -16.33
C PRO A 134 -6.71 -5.87 -15.01
N LEU A 135 -5.71 -6.36 -14.26
CA LEU A 135 -5.91 -7.20 -13.07
C LEU A 135 -6.79 -6.52 -12.01
N ASN A 136 -6.67 -5.21 -11.86
CA ASN A 136 -7.42 -4.41 -10.89
C ASN A 136 -8.72 -3.79 -11.44
N ASN A 137 -9.21 -4.27 -12.59
CA ASN A 137 -10.49 -3.83 -13.13
C ASN A 137 -11.66 -4.36 -12.31
N LEU A 138 -12.62 -3.49 -12.04
CA LEU A 138 -13.88 -3.80 -11.36
C LEU A 138 -15.05 -3.30 -12.20
N GLN A 139 -15.89 -4.23 -12.65
CA GLN A 139 -17.14 -3.94 -13.33
C GLN A 139 -18.27 -3.89 -12.32
N VAL A 140 -19.06 -2.82 -12.37
CA VAL A 140 -20.09 -2.49 -11.39
C VAL A 140 -21.41 -2.23 -12.10
N ALA A 141 -22.48 -2.80 -11.58
CA ALA A 141 -23.85 -2.47 -11.92
C ALA A 141 -24.49 -1.72 -10.76
N VAL A 142 -25.10 -0.57 -11.04
CA VAL A 142 -25.91 0.20 -10.08
C VAL A 142 -27.31 0.33 -10.65
N LYS A 143 -28.29 -0.08 -9.86
CA LYS A 143 -29.72 0.04 -10.17
C LYS A 143 -30.32 1.18 -9.35
N ASN A 144 -31.31 1.86 -9.91
CA ASN A 144 -32.30 2.63 -9.16
C ASN A 144 -33.72 2.34 -9.74
N ASN A 145 -34.72 3.12 -9.34
CA ASN A 145 -36.10 3.04 -9.85
C ASN A 145 -36.26 3.40 -11.34
N ILE A 146 -35.22 3.90 -12.01
CA ILE A 146 -35.26 4.33 -13.42
C ILE A 146 -34.72 3.23 -14.34
N ASP A 147 -33.51 2.72 -14.04
CA ASP A 147 -32.83 1.73 -14.88
C ASP A 147 -31.68 1.05 -14.12
N VAL A 148 -30.96 0.15 -14.81
CA VAL A 148 -29.67 -0.41 -14.39
C VAL A 148 -28.56 0.22 -15.23
N PHE A 149 -27.54 0.74 -14.57
CA PHE A 149 -26.39 1.37 -15.19
C PHE A 149 -25.12 0.58 -14.89
N TYR A 150 -24.21 0.54 -15.86
CA TYR A 150 -22.96 -0.20 -15.77
C TYR A 150 -21.78 0.75 -15.93
N PHE A 151 -20.73 0.55 -15.13
CA PHE A 151 -19.45 1.23 -15.30
C PHE A 151 -18.31 0.30 -14.87
N SER A 152 -17.09 0.70 -15.23
CA SER A 152 -15.87 0.05 -14.77
C SER A 152 -14.99 1.06 -14.05
N THR A 153 -14.28 0.62 -13.03
CA THR A 153 -13.27 1.40 -12.32
C THR A 153 -12.06 0.54 -12.00
N LEU A 154 -10.91 1.17 -11.75
CA LEU A 154 -9.69 0.49 -11.34
C LEU A 154 -9.49 0.74 -9.84
N TYR A 155 -9.50 -0.31 -9.03
CA TYR A 155 -9.14 -0.14 -7.61
C TYR A 155 -7.63 -0.09 -7.45
N PRO A 156 -7.10 0.78 -6.59
CA PRO A 156 -5.69 0.77 -6.28
C PRO A 156 -5.32 -0.49 -5.49
N LEU A 157 -4.26 -1.18 -5.89
CA LEU A 157 -3.91 -2.47 -5.27
C LEU A 157 -3.57 -2.35 -3.78
N TYR A 158 -3.09 -1.18 -3.31
CA TYR A 158 -2.71 -0.96 -1.91
C TYR A 158 -3.88 -1.16 -0.93
N ILE A 159 -5.13 -1.07 -1.36
CA ILE A 159 -6.27 -1.35 -0.46
C ILE A 159 -6.29 -2.83 -0.05
N LEU A 160 -5.70 -3.72 -0.86
CA LEU A 160 -5.65 -5.16 -0.60
C LEU A 160 -4.44 -5.58 0.24
N PHE A 161 -3.59 -4.65 0.67
CA PHE A 161 -2.43 -4.97 1.51
C PHE A 161 -2.90 -5.20 2.94
N VAL A 162 -2.67 -6.39 3.48
CA VAL A 162 -3.16 -6.81 4.80
C VAL A 162 -2.14 -6.55 5.91
N GLU A 163 -2.63 -6.38 7.13
CA GLU A 163 -1.85 -5.98 8.31
C GLU A 163 -0.83 -7.06 8.72
N ASP A 164 -1.11 -8.33 8.44
CA ASP A 164 -0.23 -9.46 8.71
C ASP A 164 0.70 -9.78 7.50
N GLY A 165 1.11 -8.73 6.79
CA GLY A 165 2.04 -8.79 5.66
C GLY A 165 3.53 -8.70 6.02
N LYS A 166 3.86 -8.52 7.31
CA LYS A 166 5.25 -8.45 7.79
C LYS A 166 5.86 -9.84 7.88
N MET A 167 6.88 -10.12 7.07
CA MET A 167 7.64 -11.37 7.13
C MET A 167 8.71 -11.32 8.21
N GLU A 168 9.01 -12.50 8.78
CA GLU A 168 10.24 -12.69 9.53
C GLU A 168 11.46 -12.67 8.61
N ARG A 169 12.60 -12.23 9.14
CA ARG A 169 13.83 -12.05 8.35
C ARG A 169 14.34 -13.34 7.70
N GLN A 170 14.31 -14.45 8.44
CA GLN A 170 14.75 -15.75 7.93
C GLN A 170 13.84 -16.20 6.78
N THR A 171 12.52 -16.06 6.96
CA THR A 171 11.50 -16.34 5.94
C THR A 171 11.66 -15.47 4.70
N PHE A 172 11.93 -14.17 4.87
CA PHE A 172 12.19 -13.25 3.76
C PHE A 172 13.39 -13.72 2.93
N LEU A 173 14.53 -14.02 3.58
CA LEU A 173 15.75 -14.45 2.89
C LEU A 173 15.57 -15.79 2.17
N ALA A 174 14.88 -16.75 2.79
CA ALA A 174 14.57 -18.03 2.18
C ALA A 174 13.66 -17.85 0.95
N THR A 175 12.58 -17.08 1.10
CA THR A 175 11.60 -16.84 0.02
C THR A 175 12.22 -16.05 -1.14
N TRP A 176 13.07 -15.07 -0.85
CA TRP A 176 13.76 -14.29 -1.89
C TRP A 176 14.66 -15.15 -2.78
N LYS A 177 15.35 -16.12 -2.18
CA LYS A 177 16.23 -17.07 -2.89
C LYS A 177 15.42 -18.12 -3.67
N ASP A 178 14.28 -18.52 -3.13
CA ASP A 178 13.42 -19.55 -3.73
C ASP A 178 12.62 -19.03 -4.94
N ILE A 179 12.23 -17.75 -4.96
CA ILE A 179 11.54 -17.16 -6.12
C ILE A 179 12.54 -17.02 -7.29
N PRO A 180 12.24 -17.63 -8.47
CA PRO A 180 13.08 -17.54 -9.66
C PRO A 180 13.40 -16.09 -10.06
N ASN A 181 14.62 -15.83 -10.53
CA ASN A 181 15.03 -14.48 -10.93
C ASN A 181 14.26 -13.96 -12.17
N GLU A 182 13.69 -14.85 -12.99
CA GLU A 182 12.78 -14.48 -14.08
C GLU A 182 11.47 -13.82 -13.58
N ASN A 183 11.11 -14.04 -12.31
CA ASN A 183 9.98 -13.41 -11.66
C ASN A 183 10.37 -12.10 -10.93
N GLU A 184 11.62 -11.67 -11.05
CA GLU A 184 12.05 -10.36 -10.56
C GLU A 184 11.72 -9.29 -11.60
N ALA A 185 10.99 -8.26 -11.19
CA ALA A 185 10.73 -7.09 -12.01
C ALA A 185 11.35 -5.85 -11.35
N GLN A 186 12.10 -5.07 -12.12
CA GLN A 186 12.74 -3.85 -11.66
C GLN A 186 12.06 -2.61 -12.24
N PHE A 187 11.83 -1.62 -11.39
CA PHE A 187 11.14 -0.38 -11.70
C PHE A 187 11.92 0.82 -11.19
N GLN A 188 11.63 2.00 -11.76
CA GLN A 188 12.20 3.27 -11.33
C GLN A 188 11.08 4.17 -10.80
N ILE A 189 11.17 4.56 -9.53
CA ILE A 189 10.29 5.57 -8.94
C ILE A 189 11.02 6.90 -9.05
N LYS A 190 10.60 7.72 -10.02
CA LYS A 190 11.24 9.00 -10.31
C LYS A 190 10.68 10.12 -9.44
N ASP A 191 11.49 11.15 -9.23
CA ASP A 191 11.11 12.40 -8.57
C ASP A 191 10.56 12.19 -7.15
N CYS A 192 11.21 11.33 -6.37
CA CYS A 192 10.85 11.01 -5.00
C CYS A 192 11.86 11.65 -4.02
N PRO A 193 11.53 12.79 -3.37
CA PRO A 193 12.45 13.51 -2.50
C PRO A 193 12.54 12.97 -1.07
N LEU A 194 12.02 11.75 -0.81
CA LEU A 194 11.95 11.18 0.52
C LEU A 194 13.30 10.58 0.95
N SER A 195 13.61 10.64 2.25
CA SER A 195 14.69 9.83 2.83
C SER A 195 14.24 8.36 2.96
N ALA A 196 15.19 7.45 3.18
CA ALA A 196 14.86 6.04 3.42
C ALA A 196 13.94 5.82 4.63
N ASP A 197 14.10 6.62 5.68
CA ASP A 197 13.27 6.53 6.90
C ASP A 197 11.86 7.08 6.65
N ALA A 198 11.75 8.21 5.93
CA ALA A 198 10.46 8.78 5.54
C ALA A 198 9.70 7.83 4.58
N ALA A 199 10.39 7.25 3.60
CA ALA A 199 9.83 6.25 2.70
C ALA A 199 9.35 5.01 3.47
N SER A 200 10.17 4.48 4.39
CA SER A 200 9.79 3.33 5.22
C SER A 200 8.54 3.60 6.06
N SER A 201 8.48 4.76 6.74
CA SER A 201 7.33 5.15 7.56
C SER A 201 6.04 5.26 6.74
N LYS A 202 6.13 5.91 5.56
CA LYS A 202 4.99 6.11 4.66
C LYS A 202 4.46 4.80 4.07
N LEU A 203 5.37 3.91 3.67
CA LEU A 203 5.05 2.56 3.18
C LEU A 203 4.43 1.71 4.30
N GLN A 204 4.93 1.81 5.52
CA GLN A 204 4.38 1.08 6.67
C GLN A 204 2.94 1.48 7.00
N GLY A 205 2.57 2.76 6.85
CA GLY A 205 1.18 3.22 6.97
C GLY A 205 0.21 2.59 5.95
N ASN A 206 0.75 1.92 4.91
CA ASN A 206 0.01 1.24 3.86
C ASN A 206 0.27 -0.28 3.85
N ASN A 207 0.63 -0.86 5.00
CA ASN A 207 0.89 -2.30 5.14
C ASN A 207 2.03 -2.83 4.24
N ILE A 208 3.03 -1.99 3.97
CA ILE A 208 4.29 -2.37 3.33
C ILE A 208 5.40 -2.27 4.38
N PHE A 209 5.92 -3.42 4.81
CA PHE A 209 6.73 -3.49 6.01
C PHE A 209 8.22 -3.59 5.69
N THR A 210 9.02 -2.63 6.16
CA THR A 210 10.48 -2.75 6.12
C THR A 210 10.95 -3.82 7.12
N ILE A 211 11.58 -4.88 6.58
CA ILE A 211 12.12 -6.02 7.33
C ILE A 211 13.57 -5.78 7.70
N ALA A 212 14.32 -5.11 6.82
CA ALA A 212 15.70 -4.75 7.03
C ALA A 212 16.07 -3.46 6.28
N LYS A 213 16.97 -2.68 6.89
CA LYS A 213 17.66 -1.56 6.26
C LYS A 213 19.16 -1.84 6.29
N ARG A 214 19.85 -1.60 5.18
CA ARG A 214 21.32 -1.63 5.11
C ARG A 214 21.81 -0.40 4.38
N ASN A 215 23.02 0.02 4.71
CA ASN A 215 23.75 0.98 3.90
C ASN A 215 24.90 0.23 3.20
N VAL A 216 24.94 0.31 1.86
CA VAL A 216 25.97 -0.34 1.03
C VAL A 216 26.55 0.72 0.11
N GLU A 217 27.83 1.04 0.27
CA GLU A 217 28.53 2.07 -0.52
C GLU A 217 27.79 3.42 -0.51
N GLY A 218 27.21 3.78 0.64
CA GLY A 218 26.43 5.00 0.80
C GLY A 218 24.97 4.89 0.34
N GLN A 219 24.56 3.81 -0.33
CA GLN A 219 23.18 3.60 -0.77
C GLN A 219 22.36 2.91 0.31
N ASP A 220 21.17 3.45 0.57
CA ASP A 220 20.22 2.81 1.47
C ASP A 220 19.45 1.71 0.72
N MET A 221 19.49 0.51 1.27
CA MET A 221 18.84 -0.69 0.78
C MET A 221 17.76 -1.10 1.77
N LEU A 222 16.50 -0.98 1.38
CA LEU A 222 15.34 -1.37 2.18
C LEU A 222 14.77 -2.69 1.65
N TYR A 223 14.76 -3.71 2.49
CA TYR A 223 14.13 -5.00 2.20
C TYR A 223 12.76 -5.02 2.85
N GLN A 224 11.72 -5.23 2.05
CA GLN A 224 10.34 -5.02 2.49
C GLN A 224 9.45 -6.18 2.07
N SER A 225 8.41 -6.45 2.86
CA SER A 225 7.40 -7.44 2.52
C SER A 225 6.00 -6.84 2.61
N LEU A 226 5.10 -7.36 1.79
CA LEU A 226 3.67 -7.13 1.88
C LEU A 226 2.92 -8.40 1.49
N LYS A 227 1.65 -8.47 1.87
CA LYS A 227 0.76 -9.59 1.55
C LYS A 227 -0.58 -9.07 1.09
N LEU A 228 -1.15 -9.71 0.07
CA LEU A 228 -2.48 -9.40 -0.44
C LEU A 228 -3.55 -10.18 0.34
N THR A 229 -4.81 -9.74 0.26
CA THR A 229 -5.98 -10.42 0.86
C THR A 229 -6.17 -11.86 0.43
N ASN A 230 -5.67 -12.25 -0.75
CA ASN A 230 -5.71 -13.63 -1.24
C ASN A 230 -4.48 -14.48 -0.84
N GLY A 231 -3.62 -13.96 0.05
CA GLY A 231 -2.44 -14.65 0.57
C GLY A 231 -1.20 -14.57 -0.30
N ILE A 232 -1.25 -13.92 -1.47
CA ILE A 232 -0.05 -13.70 -2.28
C ILE A 232 0.89 -12.77 -1.53
N CYS A 233 2.12 -13.24 -1.30
CA CYS A 233 3.20 -12.46 -0.73
C CYS A 233 4.06 -11.82 -1.82
N ILE A 234 4.47 -10.57 -1.60
CA ILE A 234 5.38 -9.83 -2.47
C ILE A 234 6.57 -9.37 -1.63
N LEU A 235 7.76 -9.59 -2.17
CA LEU A 235 9.01 -9.13 -1.58
C LEU A 235 9.56 -7.99 -2.43
N ALA A 236 10.10 -6.98 -1.76
CA ALA A 236 10.66 -5.81 -2.41
C ALA A 236 12.06 -5.49 -1.88
N GLU A 237 12.91 -5.03 -2.78
CA GLU A 237 14.16 -4.32 -2.48
C GLU A 237 14.02 -2.90 -3.03
N LEU A 238 14.04 -1.90 -2.16
CA LEU A 238 14.01 -0.49 -2.54
C LEU A 238 15.39 0.12 -2.27
N ARG A 239 16.06 0.53 -3.35
CA ARG A 239 17.37 1.16 -3.34
C ARG A 239 17.24 2.67 -3.50
N ILE A 240 17.86 3.38 -2.57
CA ILE A 240 17.85 4.84 -2.49
C ILE A 240 19.29 5.34 -2.49
N GLN A 241 19.68 6.03 -3.55
CA GLN A 241 21.01 6.60 -3.69
C GLN A 241 21.01 8.06 -3.19
N PRO A 242 21.89 8.45 -2.27
CA PRO A 242 22.01 9.84 -1.83
C PRO A 242 22.26 10.78 -3.01
N GLY A 243 21.53 11.90 -3.04
CA GLY A 243 21.61 12.90 -4.12
C GLY A 243 20.83 12.53 -5.39
N SER A 244 20.27 11.31 -5.49
CA SER A 244 19.33 10.94 -6.53
C SER A 244 17.89 11.11 -6.03
N LEU A 245 17.01 11.64 -6.89
CA LEU A 245 15.56 11.63 -6.65
C LEU A 245 14.89 10.36 -7.20
N ASN A 246 15.66 9.46 -7.80
CA ASN A 246 15.15 8.22 -8.39
C ASN A 246 15.47 7.05 -7.46
N PHE A 247 14.44 6.29 -7.09
CA PHE A 247 14.60 5.03 -6.37
C PHE A 247 14.49 3.87 -7.35
N THR A 248 15.29 2.84 -7.13
CA THR A 248 15.14 1.56 -7.85
C THR A 248 14.36 0.59 -6.99
N LEU A 249 13.23 0.09 -7.49
CA LEU A 249 12.39 -0.88 -6.82
C LEU A 249 12.47 -2.22 -7.55
N SER A 250 13.01 -3.24 -6.89
CA SER A 250 12.98 -4.62 -7.36
C SER A 250 11.88 -5.39 -6.63
N LEU A 251 10.97 -6.02 -7.37
CA LEU A 251 9.86 -6.81 -6.83
C LEU A 251 10.02 -8.27 -7.23
N LYS A 252 9.90 -9.17 -6.25
CA LYS A 252 9.81 -10.62 -6.47
C LYS A 252 8.45 -11.14 -5.98
N CYS A 253 7.77 -11.90 -6.83
CA CYS A 253 6.52 -12.57 -6.49
C CYS A 253 6.38 -13.89 -7.27
N ARG A 254 5.71 -14.88 -6.70
CA ARG A 254 5.35 -16.10 -7.43
C ARG A 254 4.28 -15.87 -8.51
N ALA A 255 3.50 -14.80 -8.38
CA ALA A 255 2.51 -14.35 -9.35
C ALA A 255 3.00 -13.03 -9.98
N PRO A 256 3.90 -13.06 -10.98
CA PRO A 256 4.56 -11.86 -11.49
C PRO A 256 3.59 -10.83 -12.09
N GLU A 257 2.37 -11.21 -12.48
CA GLU A 257 1.34 -10.29 -12.99
C GLU A 257 0.91 -9.20 -11.99
N VAL A 258 1.15 -9.39 -10.68
CA VAL A 258 0.81 -8.38 -9.67
C VAL A 258 1.86 -7.28 -9.57
N THR A 259 3.09 -7.52 -10.04
CA THR A 259 4.26 -6.64 -9.79
C THR A 259 4.05 -5.23 -10.33
N GLN A 260 3.51 -5.08 -11.54
CA GLN A 260 3.21 -3.77 -12.13
C GLN A 260 2.23 -2.95 -11.27
N HIS A 261 1.22 -3.60 -10.68
CA HIS A 261 0.21 -2.95 -9.86
C HIS A 261 0.75 -2.62 -8.45
N VAL A 262 1.67 -3.44 -7.93
CA VAL A 262 2.43 -3.13 -6.70
C VAL A 262 3.36 -1.94 -6.94
N PHE A 263 4.05 -1.86 -8.07
CA PHE A 263 4.87 -0.70 -8.43
C PHE A 263 4.04 0.59 -8.47
N GLN A 264 2.86 0.58 -9.11
CA GLN A 264 1.94 1.73 -9.11
C GLN A 264 1.49 2.13 -7.70
N ALA A 265 1.28 1.16 -6.81
CA ALA A 265 0.97 1.42 -5.41
C ALA A 265 2.13 2.13 -4.70
N TYR A 266 3.37 1.63 -4.86
CA TYR A 266 4.58 2.26 -4.33
C TYR A 266 4.72 3.71 -4.82
N GLU A 267 4.58 3.93 -6.12
CA GLU A 267 4.68 5.27 -6.71
C GLU A 267 3.63 6.22 -6.13
N THR A 268 2.37 5.76 -6.05
CA THR A 268 1.26 6.56 -5.50
C THR A 268 1.50 6.93 -4.04
N ILE A 269 1.88 5.96 -3.21
CA ILE A 269 2.11 6.15 -1.77
C ILE A 269 3.31 7.06 -1.54
N LEU A 270 4.43 6.85 -2.22
CA LEU A 270 5.63 7.65 -1.98
C LEU A 270 5.46 9.10 -2.43
N LYS A 271 4.66 9.35 -3.48
CA LYS A 271 4.42 10.70 -4.00
C LYS A 271 3.32 11.50 -3.30
N ASN A 272 2.45 10.86 -2.50
CA ASN A 272 1.32 11.52 -1.81
C ASN A 272 1.28 11.18 -0.33
#